data_AF-A0A8J8T3H2-F1
#
_entry.id   AF-A0A8J8T3H2-F1
#
_cell.length_a   1.000
_cell.length_b   1.000
_cell.length_c   1.000
_cell.angle_alpha   90.00
_cell.angle_beta   90.00
_cell.angle_gamma   90.00
#
_symmetry.space_group_name_H-M   'P 1'
#
loop_
_entity.id
_entity.type
_entity.pdbx_description
1 polymer ?
#
loop_
_entity_poly.entity_id
_entity_poly.type
_entity_poly.pdbx_seq_one_letter_code
_entity_poly.pdbx_strand_id
1 'polypeptide(L)'
;MQSSLVSPDRIPAILSFWFGEGEDRNKAPKPAQFKIWFMCKPEDDAQIRELFAEDLQKLARGEYDSWKSDKAGKLAAVILADQLSRNIFRRQKEAFDYDHISLAISKGMTDDEILSYDIQEQSFLMLPFEHSENRDDQVRAVELANLVASKVPAEAEEGIKGFVKQLITYANQHKEIIDRFGRYPHRNEFLGRENTEEETEYLKTATRFGQ
;
A
#
# COMPACT_ATOMS: atom_id res chain seq x y z
N MET A 1 18.79 12.37 -14.28
CA MET A 1 17.49 12.22 -13.62
C MET A 1 17.68 11.58 -12.24
N GLN A 2 18.34 12.29 -11.31
CA GLN A 2 18.61 11.84 -9.93
C GLN A 2 18.29 12.93 -8.90
N SER A 3 17.74 14.08 -9.33
CA SER A 3 17.67 15.29 -8.51
C SER A 3 16.51 15.32 -7.51
N SER A 4 15.44 14.55 -7.73
CA SER A 4 14.24 14.56 -6.89
C SER A 4 14.33 13.64 -5.66
N LEU A 5 15.18 12.60 -5.70
CA LEU A 5 15.33 11.63 -4.60
C LEU A 5 16.16 12.15 -3.42
N VAL A 6 16.93 13.22 -3.62
CA VAL A 6 17.76 13.89 -2.59
C VAL A 6 17.13 15.23 -2.16
N SER A 7 15.84 15.44 -2.44
CA SER A 7 15.14 16.66 -2.05
C SER A 7 15.13 16.85 -0.52
N PRO A 8 15.39 18.08 -0.02
CA PRO A 8 15.22 18.40 1.40
C PRO A 8 13.74 18.35 1.80
N ASP A 9 12.84 18.61 0.85
CA ASP A 9 11.41 18.41 1.05
C ASP A 9 11.06 16.94 0.81
N ARG A 10 10.61 16.27 1.87
CA ARG A 10 10.47 14.80 1.88
C ARG A 10 9.17 14.32 1.23
N ILE A 11 8.09 15.11 1.29
CA ILE A 11 6.81 14.72 0.66
C ILE A 11 6.99 14.53 -0.86
N PRO A 12 7.54 15.50 -1.62
CA PRO A 12 7.79 15.30 -3.04
C PRO A 12 8.78 14.16 -3.32
N ALA A 13 9.82 13.99 -2.51
CA ALA A 13 10.81 12.93 -2.70
C ALA A 13 10.17 11.53 -2.68
N ILE A 14 9.30 11.28 -1.69
CA ILE A 14 8.58 10.00 -1.52
C ILE A 14 7.59 9.80 -2.68
N LEU A 15 6.76 10.81 -2.97
CA LEU A 15 5.72 10.67 -3.98
C LEU A 15 6.29 10.57 -5.40
N SER A 16 7.35 11.30 -5.73
CA SER A 16 8.02 11.19 -7.03
C SER A 16 8.78 9.87 -7.18
N PHE A 17 9.39 9.35 -6.11
CA PHE A 17 9.96 8.01 -6.14
C PHE A 17 8.89 6.96 -6.43
N TRP A 18 7.77 7.01 -5.68
CA TRP A 18 6.75 5.98 -5.74
C TRP A 18 5.93 6.01 -7.04
N PHE A 19 5.46 7.20 -7.44
CA PHE A 19 4.56 7.35 -8.60
C PHE A 19 5.26 7.77 -9.89
N GLY A 20 6.54 8.13 -9.83
CA GLY A 20 7.25 8.77 -10.93
C GLY A 20 7.05 10.29 -10.96
N GLU A 21 8.04 10.98 -11.53
CA GLU A 21 8.07 12.43 -11.62
C GLU A 21 7.30 12.92 -12.85
N GLY A 22 6.31 13.80 -12.64
CA GLY A 22 5.51 14.38 -13.73
C GLY A 22 4.50 13.42 -14.38
N GLU A 23 4.23 12.27 -13.75
CA GLU A 23 3.30 11.28 -14.27
C GLU A 23 1.83 11.67 -14.03
N ASP A 24 0.98 11.38 -15.01
CA ASP A 24 -0.48 11.45 -14.85
C ASP A 24 -0.96 10.19 -14.11
N ARG A 25 -1.24 10.34 -12.81
CA ARG A 25 -1.62 9.25 -11.90
C ARG A 25 -3.08 8.82 -12.08
N ASN A 26 -3.82 9.43 -13.01
CA ASN A 26 -5.13 8.95 -13.47
C ASN A 26 -5.02 7.97 -14.64
N LYS A 27 -3.82 7.74 -15.18
CA LYS A 27 -3.57 6.75 -16.24
C LYS A 27 -3.09 5.42 -15.67
N ALA A 28 -2.95 4.43 -16.54
CA ALA A 28 -2.35 3.15 -16.16
C ALA A 28 -0.93 3.37 -15.60
N PRO A 29 -0.54 2.65 -14.54
CA PRO A 29 0.80 2.78 -13.99
C PRO A 29 1.85 2.37 -15.03
N LYS A 30 2.93 3.14 -15.10
CA LYS A 30 4.05 2.83 -16.00
C LYS A 30 4.70 1.50 -15.61
N PRO A 31 5.28 0.76 -16.58
CA PRO A 31 5.94 -0.50 -16.29
C PRO A 31 7.07 -0.41 -15.25
N ALA A 32 7.73 0.75 -15.10
CA ALA A 32 8.75 0.93 -14.07
C ALA A 32 8.15 1.00 -12.66
N GLN A 33 7.12 1.83 -12.47
CA GLN A 33 6.39 1.95 -11.20
C GLN A 33 5.71 0.63 -10.82
N PHE A 34 5.04 -0.03 -11.77
CA PHE A 34 4.41 -1.33 -11.53
C PHE A 34 5.42 -2.38 -11.02
N LYS A 35 6.67 -2.33 -11.52
CA LYS A 35 7.76 -3.20 -11.05
C LYS A 35 8.16 -2.87 -9.62
N ILE A 36 8.30 -1.60 -9.26
CA ILE A 36 8.64 -1.18 -7.90
C ILE A 36 7.55 -1.60 -6.91
N TRP A 37 6.28 -1.46 -7.29
CA TRP A 37 5.15 -1.74 -6.39
C TRP A 37 4.91 -3.23 -6.17
N PHE A 38 5.01 -4.04 -7.24
CA PHE A 38 4.52 -5.43 -7.21
C PHE A 38 5.57 -6.48 -7.52
N MET A 39 6.82 -6.10 -7.86
CA MET A 39 7.90 -7.07 -8.04
C MET A 39 8.94 -6.97 -6.93
N CYS A 40 9.36 -8.13 -6.44
CA CYS A 40 10.39 -8.22 -5.41
C CYS A 40 11.78 -8.26 -6.06
N LYS A 41 12.56 -7.18 -5.93
CA LYS A 41 13.97 -7.14 -6.33
C LYS A 41 14.86 -6.67 -5.19
N PRO A 42 15.91 -7.43 -4.82
CA PRO A 42 16.83 -7.04 -3.76
C PRO A 42 17.48 -5.67 -3.98
N GLU A 43 17.73 -5.29 -5.24
CA GLU A 43 18.33 -3.99 -5.58
C GLU A 43 17.38 -2.83 -5.29
N ASP A 44 16.09 -2.99 -5.62
CA ASP A 44 15.05 -2.00 -5.36
C ASP A 44 14.84 -1.85 -3.83
N ASP A 45 14.84 -2.95 -3.08
CA ASP A 45 14.73 -2.93 -1.61
C ASP A 45 15.92 -2.23 -0.94
N ALA A 46 17.14 -2.48 -1.43
CA ALA A 46 18.35 -1.84 -0.91
C ALA A 46 18.31 -0.33 -1.13
N GLN A 47 17.91 0.11 -2.33
CA GLN A 47 17.74 1.52 -2.65
C GLN A 47 16.65 2.18 -1.80
N ILE A 48 15.49 1.52 -1.66
CA ILE A 48 14.39 2.02 -0.82
C ILE A 48 14.83 2.17 0.64
N ARG A 49 15.58 1.19 1.17
CA ARG A 49 16.12 1.25 2.52
C ARG A 49 17.09 2.40 2.70
N GLU A 50 18.02 2.59 1.76
CA GLU A 50 18.99 3.69 1.80
C GLU A 50 18.29 5.05 1.78
N LEU A 51 17.25 5.22 0.95
CA LEU A 51 16.58 6.50 0.75
C LEU A 51 15.56 6.86 1.85
N PHE A 52 14.85 5.87 2.42
CA PHE A 52 13.63 6.12 3.19
C PHE A 52 13.57 5.46 4.57
N ALA A 53 14.56 4.65 4.97
CA ALA A 53 14.53 4.04 6.31
C ALA A 53 14.52 5.09 7.43
N GLU A 54 15.27 6.18 7.29
CA GLU A 54 15.26 7.27 8.28
C GLU A 54 13.90 7.98 8.33
N ASP A 55 13.25 8.20 7.19
CA ASP A 55 11.93 8.82 7.13
C ASP A 55 10.86 7.95 7.80
N LEU A 56 10.91 6.64 7.59
CA LEU A 56 9.98 5.71 8.25
C LEU A 56 10.14 5.77 9.78
N GLN A 57 11.38 5.86 10.27
CA GLN A 57 11.66 6.03 11.69
C GLN A 57 11.19 7.39 12.23
N LYS A 58 11.39 8.49 11.48
CA LYS A 58 10.88 9.83 11.83
C LYS A 58 9.36 9.87 11.88
N LEU A 59 8.70 9.25 10.90
CA LEU A 59 7.24 9.11 10.87
C LEU A 59 6.73 8.39 12.12
N ALA A 60 7.35 7.28 12.51
CA ALA A 60 6.95 6.52 13.70
C ALA A 60 7.19 7.28 15.02
N ARG A 61 8.14 8.21 15.06
CA ARG A 61 8.37 9.10 16.21
C ARG A 61 7.46 10.34 16.23
N GLY A 62 6.57 10.51 15.25
CA GLY A 62 5.67 11.66 15.15
C GLY A 62 6.34 12.94 14.63
N GLU A 63 7.58 12.86 14.13
CA GLU A 63 8.30 14.05 13.61
C GLU A 63 7.66 14.63 12.33
N TYR A 64 6.79 13.84 11.68
CA TYR A 64 6.01 14.25 10.50
C TYR A 64 4.52 14.46 10.81
N ASP A 65 4.13 14.72 12.05
CA ASP A 65 2.71 14.90 12.42
C ASP A 65 2.00 16.04 11.66
N SER A 66 2.73 17.08 11.24
CA SER A 66 2.19 18.15 10.40
C SER A 66 1.69 17.67 9.04
N TRP A 67 2.18 16.52 8.54
CA TRP A 67 1.74 15.94 7.27
C TRP A 67 0.28 15.48 7.33
N LYS A 68 -0.25 15.20 8.54
CA LYS A 68 -1.64 14.79 8.73
C LYS A 68 -2.65 15.89 8.36
N SER A 69 -2.23 17.14 8.24
CA SER A 69 -3.10 18.24 7.77
C SER A 69 -2.96 18.54 6.27
N ASP A 70 -1.98 17.92 5.60
CA ASP A 70 -1.73 18.14 4.18
C ASP A 70 -2.12 16.91 3.35
N LYS A 71 -2.76 17.15 2.20
CA LYS A 71 -3.23 16.07 1.33
C LYS A 71 -2.06 15.22 0.82
N ALA A 72 -1.02 15.84 0.28
CA ALA A 72 0.15 15.11 -0.21
C ALA A 72 0.93 14.45 0.94
N GLY A 73 1.00 15.12 2.09
CA GLY A 73 1.60 14.62 3.32
C GLY A 73 0.95 13.34 3.84
N LYS A 74 -0.39 13.28 3.90
CA LYS A 74 -1.11 12.06 4.29
C LYS A 74 -0.77 10.89 3.35
N LEU A 75 -0.79 11.12 2.04
CA LEU A 75 -0.43 10.09 1.06
C LEU A 75 1.03 9.64 1.23
N ALA A 76 1.98 10.55 1.39
CA ALA A 76 3.39 10.22 1.60
C ALA A 76 3.61 9.38 2.87
N ALA A 77 2.90 9.72 3.96
CA ALA A 77 2.93 8.95 5.19
C ALA A 77 2.33 7.54 5.02
N VAL A 78 1.22 7.40 4.28
CA VAL A 78 0.66 6.08 3.95
C VAL A 78 1.64 5.26 3.11
N ILE A 79 2.26 5.84 2.08
CA ILE A 79 3.27 5.15 1.26
C ILE A 79 4.47 4.68 2.11
N LEU A 80 4.98 5.52 3.00
CA LEU A 80 6.07 5.13 3.91
C LEU A 80 5.69 3.96 4.82
N ALA A 81 4.58 4.10 5.55
CA ALA A 81 4.18 3.17 6.58
C ALA A 81 3.63 1.85 6.02
N ASP A 82 2.94 1.89 4.88
CA ASP A 82 2.29 0.73 4.30
C ASP A 82 3.16 0.05 3.24
N GLN A 83 3.70 0.81 2.28
CA GLN A 83 4.38 0.22 1.13
C GLN A 83 5.89 0.09 1.37
N LEU A 84 6.56 1.20 1.65
CA LEU A 84 8.02 1.22 1.76
C LEU A 84 8.51 0.40 2.96
N SER A 85 7.76 0.35 4.07
CA SER A 85 8.06 -0.54 5.21
C SER A 85 8.23 -2.01 4.78
N ARG A 86 7.40 -2.51 3.85
CA ARG A 86 7.44 -3.89 3.34
C ARG A 86 8.66 -4.15 2.46
N ASN A 87 9.15 -3.14 1.74
CA ASN A 87 10.43 -3.22 1.01
C ASN A 87 11.62 -3.14 1.98
N ILE A 88 11.60 -2.18 2.91
CA ILE A 88 12.68 -1.91 3.88
C ILE A 88 12.95 -3.14 4.73
N PHE A 89 11.91 -3.81 5.20
CA PHE A 89 11.96 -4.94 6.12
C PHE A 89 11.47 -6.24 5.47
N ARG A 90 11.65 -6.42 4.16
CA ARG A 90 11.15 -7.60 3.45
C ARG A 90 11.53 -8.89 4.16
N ARG A 91 10.55 -9.78 4.35
CA ARG A 91 10.66 -11.06 5.08
C ARG A 91 11.08 -10.92 6.55
N GLN A 92 10.78 -9.79 7.17
CA GLN A 92 11.01 -9.53 8.59
C GLN A 92 9.70 -9.09 9.23
N LYS A 93 9.58 -9.27 10.54
CA LYS A 93 8.39 -8.88 11.31
C LYS A 93 8.11 -7.37 11.17
N GLU A 94 9.18 -6.59 11.14
CA GLU A 94 9.21 -5.13 11.16
C GLU A 94 8.49 -4.52 9.95
N ALA A 95 8.28 -5.29 8.87
CA ALA A 95 7.48 -4.88 7.72
C ALA A 95 6.03 -4.50 8.10
N PHE A 96 5.51 -5.06 9.20
CA PHE A 96 4.12 -4.88 9.64
C PHE A 96 3.98 -3.92 10.83
N ASP A 97 5.10 -3.51 11.45
CA ASP A 97 5.06 -2.72 12.69
C ASP A 97 4.46 -1.32 12.46
N TYR A 98 4.39 -0.85 11.22
CA TYR A 98 3.90 0.48 10.82
C TYR A 98 2.47 0.45 10.26
N ASP A 99 1.85 -0.72 10.09
CA ASP A 99 0.50 -0.87 9.51
C ASP A 99 -0.55 -0.01 10.25
N HIS A 100 -0.39 0.13 11.57
CA HIS A 100 -1.31 0.93 12.39
C HIS A 100 -1.27 2.43 12.04
N ILE A 101 -0.13 2.96 11.56
CA ILE A 101 0.02 4.37 11.19
C ILE A 101 -0.74 4.64 9.90
N SER A 102 -0.50 3.85 8.85
CA SER A 102 -1.16 4.01 7.56
C SER A 102 -2.67 3.78 7.68
N LEU A 103 -3.08 2.76 8.43
CA LEU A 103 -4.49 2.45 8.67
C LEU A 103 -5.20 3.58 9.42
N ALA A 104 -4.58 4.18 10.44
CA ALA A 104 -5.16 5.30 11.17
C ALA A 104 -5.33 6.55 10.28
N ILE A 105 -4.36 6.83 9.40
CA ILE A 105 -4.46 7.93 8.43
C ILE A 105 -5.62 7.68 7.45
N SER A 106 -5.70 6.49 6.85
CA SER A 106 -6.77 6.15 5.92
C SER A 106 -8.16 6.14 6.57
N LYS A 107 -8.28 5.65 7.81
CA LYS A 107 -9.54 5.72 8.60
C LYS A 107 -9.96 7.15 8.95
N GLY A 108 -9.01 8.08 9.01
CA GLY A 108 -9.27 9.49 9.30
C GLY A 108 -9.78 10.30 8.10
N MET A 109 -9.78 9.73 6.90
CA MET A 109 -10.26 10.38 5.68
C MET A 109 -11.73 10.03 5.41
N THR A 110 -12.48 10.97 4.85
CA THR A 110 -13.80 10.68 4.28
C THR A 110 -13.67 10.05 2.90
N ASP A 111 -14.75 9.41 2.42
CA ASP A 111 -14.85 8.89 1.06
C ASP A 111 -14.57 9.98 0.02
N ASP A 112 -15.16 11.16 0.19
CA ASP A 112 -14.93 12.31 -0.70
C ASP A 112 -13.46 12.79 -0.67
N GLU A 113 -12.80 12.73 0.49
CA GLU A 113 -11.39 13.07 0.60
C GLU A 113 -10.53 12.07 -0.17
N ILE A 114 -10.73 10.76 0.04
CA ILE A 114 -10.01 9.69 -0.68
C ILE A 114 -10.24 9.84 -2.18
N LEU A 115 -11.49 10.00 -2.61
CA LEU A 115 -11.86 10.14 -4.03
C LEU A 115 -11.34 11.43 -4.69
N SER A 116 -10.85 12.40 -3.90
CA SER A 116 -10.23 13.60 -4.45
C SER A 116 -8.81 13.37 -4.96
N TYR A 117 -8.13 12.28 -4.56
CA TYR A 117 -6.79 11.92 -5.03
C TYR A 117 -6.84 11.35 -6.45
N ASP A 118 -5.70 11.22 -7.11
CA ASP A 118 -5.65 10.56 -8.43
C ASP A 118 -5.89 9.05 -8.31
N ILE A 119 -6.38 8.39 -9.37
CA ILE A 119 -6.82 6.98 -9.30
C ILE A 119 -5.74 6.03 -8.75
N GLN A 120 -4.48 6.19 -9.16
CA GLN A 120 -3.39 5.39 -8.60
C GLN A 120 -3.21 5.66 -7.11
N GLU A 121 -3.29 6.91 -6.66
CA GLU A 121 -3.12 7.30 -5.25
C GLU A 121 -4.26 6.77 -4.37
N GLN A 122 -5.50 6.82 -4.88
CA GLN A 122 -6.69 6.26 -4.23
C GLN A 122 -6.47 4.79 -3.86
N SER A 123 -5.84 4.01 -4.75
CA SER A 123 -5.54 2.60 -4.46
C SER A 123 -4.63 2.43 -3.25
N PHE A 124 -3.59 3.27 -3.12
CA PHE A 124 -2.65 3.18 -2.00
C PHE A 124 -3.24 3.67 -0.68
N LEU A 125 -4.25 4.55 -0.71
CA LEU A 125 -5.00 4.93 0.49
C LEU A 125 -5.97 3.84 0.95
N MET A 126 -6.36 2.94 0.05
CA MET A 126 -7.21 1.79 0.35
C MET A 126 -6.41 0.60 0.90
N LEU A 127 -5.18 0.37 0.42
CA LEU A 127 -4.36 -0.78 0.81
C LEU A 127 -4.16 -0.98 2.33
N PRO A 128 -4.08 0.06 3.18
CA PRO A 128 -4.02 -0.15 4.62
C PRO A 128 -5.21 -0.92 5.20
N PHE A 129 -6.41 -0.74 4.64
CA PHE A 129 -7.58 -1.55 5.00
C PHE A 129 -7.41 -3.00 4.55
N GLU A 130 -6.96 -3.20 3.31
CA GLU A 130 -6.65 -4.51 2.73
C GLU A 130 -5.56 -5.25 3.50
N HIS A 131 -4.62 -4.54 4.12
CA HIS A 131 -3.56 -5.13 4.92
C HIS A 131 -3.94 -5.40 6.39
N SER A 132 -5.08 -4.91 6.85
CA SER A 132 -5.54 -5.08 8.22
C SER A 132 -6.07 -6.50 8.47
N GLU A 133 -5.63 -7.15 9.56
CA GLU A 133 -6.20 -8.43 10.03
C GLU A 133 -7.52 -8.20 10.82
N ASN A 134 -8.41 -7.37 10.29
CA ASN A 134 -9.72 -7.04 10.87
C ASN A 134 -10.82 -7.15 9.80
N ARG A 135 -11.91 -7.86 10.10
CA ARG A 135 -12.98 -8.12 9.13
C ARG A 135 -13.71 -6.86 8.65
N ASP A 136 -13.95 -5.90 9.52
CA ASP A 136 -14.63 -4.65 9.16
C ASP A 136 -13.75 -3.80 8.23
N ASP A 137 -12.43 -3.82 8.47
CA ASP A 137 -11.48 -3.17 7.56
C ASP A 137 -11.47 -3.84 6.19
N GLN A 138 -11.59 -5.17 6.12
CA GLN A 138 -11.69 -5.89 4.84
C GLN A 138 -12.99 -5.60 4.09
N VAL A 139 -14.12 -5.45 4.80
CA VAL A 139 -15.38 -4.98 4.20
C VAL A 139 -15.15 -3.58 3.61
N ARG A 140 -14.52 -2.69 4.37
CA ARG A 140 -14.24 -1.32 3.93
C ARG A 140 -13.29 -1.27 2.73
N ALA A 141 -12.29 -2.14 2.66
CA ALA A 141 -11.40 -2.26 1.50
C ALA A 141 -12.19 -2.59 0.23
N VAL A 142 -13.10 -3.56 0.29
CA VAL A 142 -13.96 -3.92 -0.85
C VAL A 142 -14.91 -2.80 -1.23
N GLU A 143 -15.52 -2.12 -0.26
CA GLU A 143 -16.39 -0.95 -0.52
C GLU A 143 -15.63 0.17 -1.25
N LEU A 144 -14.45 0.53 -0.75
CA LEU A 144 -13.60 1.55 -1.38
C LEU A 144 -13.16 1.13 -2.78
N ALA A 145 -12.76 -0.13 -2.99
CA ALA A 145 -12.37 -0.61 -4.32
C ALA A 145 -13.51 -0.43 -5.34
N ASN A 146 -14.74 -0.76 -4.95
CA ASN A 146 -15.93 -0.58 -5.79
C ASN A 146 -16.25 0.91 -6.00
N LEU A 147 -16.07 1.74 -4.97
CA LEU A 147 -16.29 3.17 -5.08
C LEU A 147 -15.30 3.82 -6.06
N VAL A 148 -14.01 3.51 -5.97
CA VAL A 148 -12.98 3.94 -6.94
C VAL A 148 -13.37 3.50 -8.35
N ALA A 149 -13.76 2.23 -8.54
CA ALA A 149 -14.22 1.72 -9.82
C ALA A 149 -15.42 2.47 -10.40
N SER A 150 -16.37 2.87 -9.54
CA SER A 150 -17.56 3.62 -9.97
C SER A 150 -17.24 5.02 -10.52
N LYS A 151 -16.06 5.57 -10.19
CA LYS A 151 -15.62 6.90 -10.63
C LYS A 151 -14.73 6.86 -11.88
N VAL A 152 -14.28 5.68 -12.31
CA VAL A 152 -13.52 5.54 -13.55
C VAL A 152 -14.45 5.79 -14.75
N PRO A 153 -14.17 6.79 -15.61
CA PRO A 153 -15.01 7.09 -16.77
C PRO A 153 -15.13 5.90 -17.73
N ALA A 154 -16.28 5.78 -18.39
CA ALA A 154 -16.52 4.70 -19.35
C ALA A 154 -15.57 4.77 -20.56
N GLU A 155 -15.10 5.97 -20.89
CA GLU A 155 -14.14 6.29 -21.94
C GLU A 155 -12.67 6.17 -21.51
N ALA A 156 -12.41 5.83 -20.24
CA ALA A 156 -11.03 5.71 -19.74
C ALA A 156 -10.25 4.63 -20.52
N GLU A 157 -8.94 4.82 -20.61
CA GLU A 157 -8.03 3.90 -21.30
C GLU A 157 -8.11 2.49 -20.68
N GLU A 158 -7.95 1.44 -21.51
CA GLU A 158 -8.10 0.06 -21.04
C GLU A 158 -7.11 -0.30 -19.93
N GLY A 159 -5.92 0.32 -19.94
CA GLY A 159 -4.90 0.10 -18.91
C GLY A 159 -5.36 0.54 -17.51
N ILE A 160 -6.04 1.69 -17.38
CA ILE A 160 -6.53 2.14 -16.06
C ILE A 160 -7.75 1.34 -15.61
N LYS A 161 -8.64 0.97 -16.54
CA LYS A 161 -9.76 0.06 -16.24
C LYS A 161 -9.25 -1.30 -15.76
N GLY A 162 -8.24 -1.83 -16.43
CA GLY A 162 -7.55 -3.06 -16.04
C GLY A 162 -6.95 -2.96 -14.64
N PHE A 163 -6.26 -1.86 -14.33
CA PHE A 163 -5.70 -1.59 -13.00
C PHE A 163 -6.80 -1.59 -11.93
N VAL A 164 -7.88 -0.83 -12.12
CA VAL A 164 -8.96 -0.74 -11.12
C VAL A 164 -9.73 -2.06 -10.96
N LYS A 165 -9.89 -2.84 -12.03
CA LYS A 165 -10.44 -4.19 -11.93
C LYS A 165 -9.56 -5.12 -11.08
N GLN A 166 -8.24 -4.97 -11.16
CA GLN A 166 -7.32 -5.72 -10.29
C GLN A 166 -7.50 -5.30 -8.82
N LEU A 167 -7.68 -4.01 -8.52
CA LEU A 167 -7.93 -3.55 -7.14
C LEU A 167 -9.12 -4.25 -6.50
N ILE A 168 -10.26 -4.32 -7.21
CA ILE A 168 -11.45 -5.04 -6.72
C ILE A 168 -11.15 -6.53 -6.52
N THR A 169 -10.39 -7.14 -7.44
CA THR A 169 -10.05 -8.56 -7.37
C THR A 169 -9.22 -8.84 -6.11
N TYR A 170 -8.19 -8.05 -5.85
CA TYR A 170 -7.30 -8.23 -4.69
C TYR A 170 -7.99 -7.93 -3.36
N ALA A 171 -8.82 -6.87 -3.28
CA ALA A 171 -9.58 -6.57 -2.07
C ALA A 171 -10.50 -7.74 -1.68
N ASN A 172 -11.17 -8.37 -2.64
CA ASN A 172 -11.99 -9.56 -2.38
C ASN A 172 -11.15 -10.77 -1.93
N GLN A 173 -10.01 -11.03 -2.60
CA GLN A 173 -9.12 -12.13 -2.21
C GLN A 173 -8.58 -11.96 -0.78
N HIS A 174 -8.18 -10.75 -0.40
CA HIS A 174 -7.73 -10.46 0.97
C HIS A 174 -8.85 -10.63 1.98
N LYS A 175 -10.06 -10.16 1.65
CA LYS A 175 -11.24 -10.33 2.49
C LYS A 175 -11.56 -11.81 2.72
N GLU A 176 -11.52 -12.64 1.68
CA GLU A 176 -11.76 -14.08 1.81
C GLU A 176 -10.78 -14.76 2.77
N ILE A 177 -9.51 -14.36 2.75
CA ILE A 177 -8.48 -14.91 3.66
C ILE A 177 -8.79 -14.53 5.10
N ILE A 178 -9.08 -13.27 5.37
CA ILE A 178 -9.42 -12.80 6.71
C ILE A 178 -10.77 -13.35 7.16
N ASP A 179 -11.71 -13.54 6.26
CA ASP A 179 -12.99 -14.15 6.60
C ASP A 179 -12.85 -15.62 6.99
N ARG A 180 -11.90 -16.32 6.38
CA ARG A 180 -11.62 -17.72 6.66
C ARG A 180 -10.77 -17.91 7.92
N PHE A 181 -9.66 -17.17 8.05
CA PHE A 181 -8.65 -17.41 9.09
C PHE A 181 -8.63 -16.35 10.19
N GLY A 182 -9.28 -15.20 10.00
CA GLY A 182 -9.20 -14.04 10.90
C GLY A 182 -7.85 -13.31 10.88
N ARG A 183 -6.89 -13.78 10.09
CA ARG A 183 -5.52 -13.26 9.96
C ARG A 183 -4.90 -13.71 8.63
N TYR A 184 -3.73 -13.22 8.29
CA TYR A 184 -2.94 -13.68 7.13
C TYR A 184 -2.00 -14.82 7.53
N PRO A 185 -2.24 -16.07 7.10
CA PRO A 185 -1.35 -17.18 7.43
C PRO A 185 0.08 -16.99 6.91
N HIS A 186 0.23 -16.25 5.81
CA HIS A 186 1.54 -15.90 5.24
C HIS A 186 2.45 -15.12 6.20
N ARG A 187 1.86 -14.39 7.17
CA ARG A 187 2.62 -13.61 8.15
C ARG A 187 3.03 -14.44 9.36
N ASN A 188 2.51 -15.66 9.53
CA ASN A 188 2.67 -16.44 10.77
C ASN A 188 4.14 -16.70 11.09
N GLU A 189 4.94 -17.13 10.12
CA GLU A 189 6.38 -17.36 10.29
C GLU A 189 7.10 -16.08 10.76
N PHE A 190 6.85 -14.95 10.10
CA PHE A 190 7.50 -13.68 10.42
C PHE A 190 7.03 -13.10 11.77
N LEU A 191 5.78 -13.35 12.14
CA LEU A 191 5.20 -12.88 13.40
C LEU A 191 5.40 -13.85 14.57
N GLY A 192 6.07 -14.99 14.37
CA GLY A 192 6.27 -16.02 15.39
C GLY A 192 4.96 -16.69 15.84
N ARG A 193 3.97 -16.78 14.95
CA ARG A 193 2.68 -17.45 15.19
C ARG A 193 2.74 -18.88 14.70
N GLU A 194 2.15 -19.80 15.45
CA GLU A 194 1.95 -21.17 14.97
C GLU A 194 0.80 -21.21 13.96
N ASN A 195 1.00 -21.99 12.87
CA ASN A 195 -0.04 -22.29 11.91
C ASN A 195 -1.01 -23.34 12.48
N THR A 196 -2.29 -23.20 12.19
CA THR A 196 -3.23 -24.31 12.30
C THR A 196 -2.99 -25.33 11.18
N GLU A 197 -3.61 -26.52 11.30
CA GLU A 197 -3.58 -27.52 10.22
C GLU A 197 -4.18 -26.96 8.91
N GLU A 198 -5.29 -26.22 9.03
CA GLU A 198 -5.97 -25.61 7.89
C GLU A 198 -5.11 -24.53 7.21
N GLU A 199 -4.46 -23.68 8.01
CA GLU A 199 -3.53 -22.66 7.52
C GLU A 199 -2.32 -23.32 6.82
N THR A 200 -1.81 -24.41 7.38
CA THR A 200 -0.69 -25.17 6.78
C THR A 200 -1.08 -25.76 5.43
N GLU A 201 -2.29 -26.31 5.29
CA GLU A 201 -2.79 -26.83 4.01
C GLU A 201 -3.00 -25.69 3.00
N TYR A 202 -3.60 -24.59 3.43
CA TYR A 202 -3.81 -23.41 2.59
C TYR A 202 -2.49 -22.86 2.03
N LEU A 203 -1.45 -22.75 2.86
CA LEU A 203 -0.14 -22.21 2.46
C LEU A 203 0.57 -23.01 1.37
N LYS A 204 0.17 -24.26 1.10
CA LYS A 204 0.77 -25.09 0.03
C LYS A 204 0.44 -24.59 -1.37
N THR A 205 -0.72 -23.95 -1.55
CA THR A 205 -1.22 -23.51 -2.86
C THR A 205 -1.58 -22.02 -2.90
N ALA A 206 -1.46 -21.32 -1.77
CA ALA A 206 -1.84 -19.93 -1.64
C ALA A 206 -0.98 -18.99 -2.49
N THR A 207 -1.64 -18.07 -3.18
CA THR A 207 -1.01 -16.90 -3.82
C THR A 207 -0.32 -16.05 -2.76
N ARG A 208 0.91 -15.61 -3.03
CA ARG A 208 1.65 -14.69 -2.15
C ARG A 208 1.54 -13.26 -2.68
N PHE A 209 1.10 -12.33 -1.84
CA PHE A 209 0.96 -10.91 -2.18
C PHE A 209 2.25 -10.13 -1.96
N GLY A 210 3.35 -10.58 -2.58
CA GLY A 210 4.64 -9.87 -2.54
C GLY A 210 5.40 -9.93 -1.19
N GLN A 211 4.95 -10.75 -0.24
CA GLN A 211 5.63 -11.03 1.04
C GLN A 211 6.54 -12.27 0.95
#